data_AF-A0A382ELX8-F1
#
_entry.id   AF-A0A382ELX8-F1
#
_cell.length_a   1.000
_cell.length_b   1.000
_cell.length_c   1.000
_cell.angle_alpha   90.00
_cell.angle_beta   90.00
_cell.angle_gamma   90.00
#
_symmetry.space_group_name_H-M   'P 1'
#
loop_
_entity.id
_entity.type
_entity.pdbx_description
1 polymer ?
#
loop_
_entity_poly.entity_id
_entity_poly.type
_entity_poly.pdbx_seq_one_letter_code
_entity_poly.pdbx_strand_id
1 'polypeptide(L)'
;MFFLIYVSVSAQQIDPLGNPVFDKSGKELYRLHANFGLLEGNSVLRRDKEFKKKTGNRNFFTFNVEGQNVHHQLTVGNFPTKFSNFTLNKELYDAARWNITFPDTGGRVSMFAGRVTNNTFSISGEHSSPIEDREIPSDNDWFMAGIRAEANLGAYGISIADLPEFTLPLPRVGLSYVNRFFTNYDLTRSHNPLRGVTINNPPTEIFLRFRDASPENGGGAKVFGVKVFMDSTLEYNVTGGRERPGILLPHDSVRNMESRSANSEGFFTYRFFVFNSQDIKNIQFEIDIANDYLVEISTDNKNFQLELSAKGNITDESNRRTRKFHYGVLTDETTLGIDIQTTLKGFSVTAERSWYINTKQYPILKGKRTSDSVSAWFIDVNRNFGPIAWRSEYTRIAPFYGTAIKGEAVSSFIDDNDDEDPYADS
;
A
#
# COMPACT_ATOMS: atom_id res chain seq x y z
N MET A 1 -2.16 -22.20 12.30
CA MET A 1 -2.67 -22.60 10.96
C MET A 1 -1.44 -22.88 10.12
N PHE A 2 -1.31 -24.11 9.60
CA PHE A 2 -0.04 -24.73 9.20
C PHE A 2 0.64 -24.05 8.00
N PHE A 3 1.93 -23.73 8.16
CA PHE A 3 2.91 -23.76 7.07
C PHE A 3 4.18 -24.42 7.62
N LEU A 4 4.50 -25.60 7.09
CA LEU A 4 5.76 -26.29 7.27
C LEU A 4 6.21 -26.66 5.85
N ILE A 5 7.31 -26.08 5.36
CA ILE A 5 7.88 -26.44 4.06
C ILE A 5 9.26 -27.08 4.30
N TYR A 6 9.19 -28.41 4.23
CA TYR A 6 10.13 -29.44 3.78
C TYR A 6 11.60 -29.47 4.22
N VAL A 7 11.90 -30.57 4.95
CA VAL A 7 13.19 -31.26 4.97
C VAL A 7 13.35 -32.05 3.67
N SER A 8 14.52 -31.93 3.06
CA SER A 8 14.93 -32.55 1.79
C SER A 8 14.97 -34.08 1.83
N VAL A 9 14.11 -34.76 1.05
CA VAL A 9 14.36 -36.07 0.45
C VAL A 9 13.55 -36.16 -0.85
N SER A 10 14.21 -36.26 -2.01
CA SER A 10 13.68 -36.63 -3.33
C SER A 10 12.15 -36.53 -3.52
N ALA A 11 11.60 -35.31 -3.57
CA ALA A 11 10.18 -35.10 -3.75
C ALA A 11 9.79 -35.24 -5.23
N GLN A 12 8.93 -36.20 -5.54
CA GLN A 12 8.19 -36.26 -6.80
C GLN A 12 7.30 -34.99 -6.84
N GLN A 13 7.52 -34.11 -7.82
CA GLN A 13 6.69 -32.91 -7.98
C GLN A 13 5.26 -33.37 -8.30
N ILE A 14 4.30 -32.93 -7.51
CA ILE A 14 2.88 -33.25 -7.65
C ILE A 14 2.09 -31.95 -7.78
N ASP A 15 1.02 -31.93 -8.59
CA ASP A 15 0.14 -30.79 -8.73
C ASP A 15 -0.69 -30.61 -7.45
N PRO A 16 -1.44 -29.51 -7.30
CA PRO A 16 -2.32 -29.28 -6.16
C PRO A 16 -3.40 -30.36 -5.94
N LEU A 17 -3.58 -31.29 -6.88
CA LEU A 17 -4.52 -32.42 -6.82
C LEU A 17 -3.81 -33.77 -6.58
N GLY A 18 -2.49 -33.79 -6.39
CA GLY A 18 -1.70 -34.99 -6.13
C GLY A 18 -1.26 -35.75 -7.39
N ASN A 19 -1.42 -35.19 -8.59
CA ASN A 19 -0.94 -35.81 -9.83
C ASN A 19 0.56 -35.57 -10.00
N PRO A 20 1.38 -36.57 -10.40
CA PRO A 20 2.79 -36.35 -10.71
C PRO A 20 2.94 -35.34 -11.85
N VAL A 21 3.58 -34.22 -11.57
CA VAL A 21 3.97 -33.22 -12.58
C VAL A 21 5.47 -33.31 -12.69
N PHE A 22 5.95 -33.64 -13.89
CA PHE A 22 7.36 -33.70 -14.24
C PHE A 22 8.10 -34.98 -13.75
N ASP A 23 8.08 -36.00 -14.61
CA ASP A 23 9.31 -36.69 -14.99
C ASP A 23 10.38 -35.60 -15.27
N LYS A 24 11.62 -35.80 -14.83
CA LYS A 24 12.74 -34.83 -14.83
C LYS A 24 13.15 -34.28 -16.22
N SER A 25 12.32 -34.37 -17.25
CA SER A 25 12.55 -33.95 -18.64
C SER A 25 12.03 -32.55 -19.00
N GLY A 26 11.61 -31.72 -18.04
CA GLY A 26 11.12 -30.35 -18.29
C GLY A 26 12.21 -29.25 -18.27
N LYS A 27 12.09 -28.25 -19.15
CA LYS A 27 12.85 -26.98 -19.05
C LYS A 27 12.11 -26.03 -18.12
N GLU A 28 12.77 -25.52 -17.08
CA GLU A 28 12.23 -24.46 -16.23
C GLU A 28 12.14 -23.15 -17.01
N LEU A 29 10.91 -22.61 -17.15
CA LEU A 29 10.68 -21.36 -17.88
C LEU A 29 10.53 -20.15 -16.96
N TYR A 30 10.19 -20.38 -15.69
CA TYR A 30 9.94 -19.33 -14.71
C TYR A 30 10.19 -19.87 -13.30
N ARG A 31 10.84 -19.08 -12.45
CA ARG A 31 11.14 -19.40 -11.05
C ARG A 31 10.88 -18.18 -10.19
N LEU A 32 10.06 -18.34 -9.16
CA LEU A 32 9.96 -17.44 -8.02
C LEU A 32 10.23 -18.29 -6.77
N HIS A 33 11.37 -18.08 -6.13
CA HIS A 33 11.83 -18.89 -5.00
C HIS A 33 12.32 -17.97 -3.88
N ALA A 34 11.96 -18.30 -2.64
CA ALA A 34 12.45 -17.64 -1.43
C ALA A 34 12.96 -18.68 -0.44
N ASN A 35 14.17 -18.49 0.05
CA ASN A 35 14.81 -19.30 1.07
C ASN A 35 14.93 -18.47 2.36
N PHE A 36 14.37 -18.98 3.44
CA PHE A 36 14.40 -18.34 4.75
C PHE A 36 15.44 -19.03 5.62
N GLY A 37 16.42 -18.26 6.11
CA GLY A 37 17.49 -18.78 6.96
C GLY A 37 17.48 -18.17 8.36
N LEU A 38 18.19 -18.83 9.29
CA LEU A 38 18.40 -18.34 10.66
C LEU A 38 19.45 -17.21 10.74
N LEU A 39 20.30 -17.09 9.72
CA LEU A 39 21.39 -16.10 9.68
C LEU A 39 21.39 -15.33 8.36
N GLU A 40 21.14 -16.04 7.24
CA GLU A 40 21.06 -15.47 5.90
C GLU A 40 19.94 -16.16 5.13
N GLY A 41 19.05 -15.38 4.52
CA GLY A 41 18.03 -15.84 3.59
C GLY A 41 17.99 -14.94 2.37
N ASN A 42 17.44 -15.44 1.27
CA ASN A 42 17.36 -14.69 0.02
C ASN A 42 16.15 -15.13 -0.81
N SER A 43 15.83 -14.37 -1.84
CA SER A 43 14.98 -14.83 -2.92
C SER A 43 15.69 -14.77 -4.26
N VAL A 44 15.22 -15.60 -5.18
CA VAL A 44 15.66 -15.61 -6.57
C VAL A 44 14.43 -15.64 -7.45
N LEU A 45 14.40 -14.71 -8.41
CA LEU A 45 13.45 -14.70 -9.51
C LEU A 45 14.20 -14.90 -10.82
N ARG A 46 13.63 -15.69 -11.72
CA ARG A 46 14.19 -15.92 -13.05
C ARG A 46 13.07 -16.18 -14.04
N ARG A 47 13.20 -15.61 -15.23
CA ARG A 47 12.38 -15.95 -16.40
C ARG A 47 13.28 -16.31 -17.56
N ASP A 48 12.97 -17.42 -18.22
CA ASP A 48 13.65 -17.87 -19.44
C ASP A 48 13.10 -17.13 -20.65
N LYS A 49 13.93 -16.79 -21.64
CA LYS A 49 13.48 -16.13 -22.88
C LYS A 49 12.43 -16.91 -23.66
N GLU A 50 12.39 -18.25 -23.52
CA GLU A 50 11.37 -19.07 -24.17
C GLU A 50 10.00 -18.96 -23.50
N PHE A 51 9.91 -18.39 -22.29
CA PHE A 51 8.65 -18.26 -21.56
C PHE A 51 7.59 -17.55 -22.40
N LYS A 52 7.94 -16.40 -22.98
CA LYS A 52 7.03 -15.61 -23.83
C LYS A 52 6.63 -16.37 -25.09
N LYS A 53 7.57 -17.08 -25.72
CA LYS A 53 7.30 -17.92 -26.90
C LYS A 53 6.34 -19.07 -26.57
N LYS A 54 6.51 -19.72 -25.42
CA LYS A 54 5.71 -20.87 -24.96
C LYS A 54 4.31 -20.48 -24.47
N THR A 55 4.11 -19.21 -24.12
CA THR A 55 2.84 -18.66 -23.60
C THR A 55 2.06 -17.87 -24.66
N GLY A 56 2.44 -17.96 -25.95
CA GLY A 56 1.74 -17.24 -27.03
C GLY A 56 1.94 -15.73 -26.95
N ASN A 57 3.18 -15.29 -26.70
CA ASN A 57 3.60 -13.91 -26.50
C ASN A 57 3.05 -13.22 -25.24
N ARG A 58 2.64 -13.99 -24.22
CA ARG A 58 2.15 -13.47 -22.94
C ARG A 58 3.26 -13.41 -21.90
N ASN A 59 3.06 -12.60 -20.87
CA ASN A 59 3.97 -12.48 -19.73
C ASN A 59 3.58 -13.38 -18.55
N PHE A 60 2.56 -14.20 -18.73
CA PHE A 60 2.03 -15.13 -17.74
C PHE A 60 1.52 -16.40 -18.40
N PHE A 61 1.36 -17.45 -17.61
CA PHE A 61 0.71 -18.70 -17.97
C PHE A 61 -0.46 -18.96 -17.03
N THR A 62 -1.57 -19.54 -17.52
CA THR A 62 -2.72 -19.91 -16.70
C THR A 62 -3.03 -21.39 -16.86
N PHE A 63 -3.07 -22.09 -15.72
CA PHE A 63 -3.57 -23.45 -15.61
C PHE A 63 -5.06 -23.39 -15.27
N ASN A 64 -5.89 -24.02 -16.09
CA ASN A 64 -7.33 -24.16 -15.84
C ASN A 64 -7.61 -25.58 -15.36
N VAL A 65 -8.36 -25.69 -14.27
CA VAL A 65 -8.88 -26.96 -13.76
C VAL A 65 -10.39 -26.81 -13.62
N GLU A 66 -11.13 -27.48 -14.49
CA GLU A 66 -12.59 -27.46 -14.54
C GLU A 66 -13.16 -28.58 -13.67
N GLY A 67 -14.03 -28.24 -12.73
CA GLY A 67 -14.92 -29.16 -12.01
C GLY A 67 -16.39 -28.90 -12.39
N GLN A 68 -17.31 -29.75 -11.91
CA GLN A 68 -18.73 -29.62 -12.26
C GLN A 68 -19.33 -28.26 -11.89
N ASN A 69 -19.06 -27.76 -10.67
CA ASN A 69 -19.65 -26.51 -10.15
C ASN A 69 -18.59 -25.54 -9.59
N VAL A 70 -17.30 -25.81 -9.84
CA VAL A 70 -16.18 -24.99 -9.39
C VAL A 70 -15.14 -24.96 -10.50
N HIS A 71 -14.69 -23.76 -10.83
CA HIS A 71 -13.61 -23.53 -11.80
C HIS A 71 -12.39 -22.95 -11.09
N HIS A 72 -11.24 -23.60 -11.21
CA HIS A 72 -9.97 -23.11 -10.67
C HIS A 72 -9.08 -22.60 -11.80
N GLN A 73 -8.53 -21.40 -11.62
CA GLN A 73 -7.52 -20.84 -12.52
C GLN A 73 -6.30 -20.43 -11.71
N LEU A 74 -5.16 -21.06 -11.98
CA LEU A 74 -3.87 -20.68 -11.40
C LEU A 74 -3.07 -19.94 -12.47
N THR A 75 -2.85 -18.64 -12.29
CA THR A 75 -2.02 -17.80 -13.17
C THR A 75 -0.67 -17.56 -12.51
N VAL A 76 0.44 -17.75 -13.24
CA VAL A 76 1.81 -17.48 -12.77
C VAL A 76 2.56 -16.65 -13.81
N GLY A 77 3.32 -15.66 -13.36
CA GLY A 77 4.16 -14.81 -14.20
C GLY A 77 3.95 -13.35 -13.83
N ASN A 78 4.07 -12.47 -14.81
CA ASN A 78 3.84 -11.04 -14.65
C ASN A 78 2.52 -10.66 -15.33
N PHE A 79 1.57 -10.14 -14.54
CA PHE A 79 0.22 -9.81 -15.00
C PHE A 79 -0.46 -8.77 -14.11
N PRO A 80 -1.42 -8.00 -14.66
CA PRO A 80 -2.20 -7.06 -13.89
C PRO A 80 -3.17 -7.77 -12.95
N THR A 81 -3.31 -7.19 -11.76
CA THR A 81 -4.22 -7.62 -10.71
C THR A 81 -5.04 -6.43 -10.21
N LYS A 82 -6.36 -6.52 -10.39
CA LYS A 82 -7.31 -5.53 -9.92
C LYS A 82 -8.38 -6.20 -9.06
N PHE A 83 -8.63 -5.64 -7.89
CA PHE A 83 -9.72 -6.02 -6.99
C PHE A 83 -10.83 -4.98 -6.98
N SER A 84 -10.49 -3.71 -6.79
CA SER A 84 -11.44 -2.59 -6.79
C SER A 84 -10.70 -1.27 -7.03
N ASN A 85 -11.43 -0.16 -7.14
CA ASN A 85 -10.81 1.13 -7.44
C ASN A 85 -10.00 1.68 -6.28
N PHE A 86 -10.37 1.38 -5.03
CA PHE A 86 -9.66 1.88 -3.84
C PHE A 86 -8.83 0.82 -3.09
N THR A 87 -8.82 -0.46 -3.47
CA THR A 87 -7.98 -1.45 -2.77
C THR A 87 -6.76 -1.94 -3.53
N LEU A 88 -6.91 -2.35 -4.78
CA LEU A 88 -5.81 -2.85 -5.59
C LEU A 88 -6.15 -2.73 -7.07
N ASN A 89 -5.25 -2.09 -7.79
CA ASN A 89 -5.13 -2.00 -9.22
C ASN A 89 -3.63 -1.94 -9.56
N LYS A 90 -2.96 -3.09 -9.64
CA LYS A 90 -1.51 -3.16 -9.87
C LYS A 90 -1.23 -3.86 -11.18
N GLU A 91 -0.32 -3.34 -11.98
CA GLU A 91 -0.20 -3.75 -13.38
C GLU A 91 0.88 -4.79 -13.65
N LEU A 92 2.11 -4.50 -13.25
CA LEU A 92 3.26 -5.32 -13.64
C LEU A 92 4.07 -5.70 -12.41
N TYR A 93 3.77 -6.86 -11.86
CA TYR A 93 4.59 -7.51 -10.84
C TYR A 93 4.54 -9.03 -10.98
N ASP A 94 5.59 -9.68 -10.49
CA ASP A 94 5.75 -11.13 -10.57
C ASP A 94 4.94 -11.81 -9.48
N ALA A 95 3.91 -12.55 -9.88
CA ALA A 95 2.90 -13.08 -8.97
C ALA A 95 2.42 -14.48 -9.36
N ALA A 96 1.82 -15.13 -8.39
CA ALA A 96 0.92 -16.25 -8.58
C ALA A 96 -0.48 -15.84 -8.11
N ARG A 97 -1.50 -16.05 -8.94
CA ARG A 97 -2.91 -15.77 -8.65
C ARG A 97 -3.72 -17.03 -8.78
N TRP A 98 -4.59 -17.27 -7.80
CA TRP A 98 -5.57 -18.35 -7.82
C TRP A 98 -6.97 -17.77 -7.81
N ASN A 99 -7.73 -18.01 -8.89
CA ASN A 99 -9.15 -17.69 -8.96
C ASN A 99 -9.97 -18.97 -8.80
N ILE A 100 -10.97 -18.91 -7.95
CA ILE A 100 -11.98 -19.94 -7.73
C ILE A 100 -13.33 -19.31 -8.07
N THR A 101 -13.99 -19.81 -9.11
CA THR A 101 -15.30 -19.32 -9.55
C THR A 101 -16.34 -20.39 -9.32
N PHE A 102 -17.51 -19.98 -8.84
CA PHE A 102 -18.69 -20.82 -8.61
C PHE A 102 -19.77 -20.41 -9.61
N PRO A 103 -19.86 -21.05 -10.80
CA PRO A 103 -20.74 -20.57 -11.88
C PRO A 103 -22.21 -20.49 -11.49
N ASP A 104 -22.71 -21.50 -10.77
CA ASP A 104 -24.14 -21.60 -10.39
C ASP A 104 -24.58 -20.50 -9.43
N THR A 105 -23.68 -20.06 -8.53
CA THR A 105 -23.98 -19.03 -7.53
C THR A 105 -23.45 -17.65 -7.92
N GLY A 106 -22.71 -17.55 -9.02
CA GLY A 106 -22.03 -16.32 -9.45
C GLY A 106 -20.97 -15.82 -8.47
N GLY A 107 -20.51 -16.67 -7.54
CA GLY A 107 -19.49 -16.33 -6.56
C GLY A 107 -18.07 -16.43 -7.13
N ARG A 108 -17.16 -15.60 -6.61
CA ARG A 108 -15.73 -15.66 -6.98
C ARG A 108 -14.84 -15.39 -5.77
N VAL A 109 -13.78 -16.18 -5.64
CA VAL A 109 -12.67 -15.92 -4.71
C VAL A 109 -11.39 -15.82 -5.50
N SER A 110 -10.69 -14.70 -5.37
CA SER A 110 -9.40 -14.44 -6.01
C SER A 110 -8.34 -14.24 -4.94
N MET A 111 -7.26 -14.99 -5.01
CA MET A 111 -6.11 -14.86 -4.13
C MET A 111 -4.87 -14.59 -4.97
N PHE A 112 -3.91 -13.82 -4.46
CA PHE A 112 -2.60 -13.74 -5.08
C PHE A 112 -1.50 -13.54 -4.04
N ALA A 113 -0.29 -13.89 -4.43
CA ALA A 113 0.93 -13.53 -3.75
C ALA A 113 2.02 -13.26 -4.79
N GLY A 114 2.81 -12.23 -4.59
CA GLY A 114 3.85 -11.85 -5.54
C GLY A 114 4.94 -10.99 -4.92
N ARG A 115 6.08 -10.96 -5.60
CA ARG A 115 7.19 -10.05 -5.29
C ARG A 115 6.94 -8.74 -6.03
N VAL A 116 7.10 -7.63 -5.32
CA VAL A 116 6.85 -6.27 -5.87
C VAL A 116 8.16 -5.59 -6.24
N THR A 117 9.26 -5.91 -5.56
CA THR A 117 10.61 -5.39 -5.85
C THR A 117 11.42 -6.36 -6.72
N ASN A 118 12.39 -5.79 -7.45
CA ASN A 118 13.35 -6.56 -8.25
C ASN A 118 12.68 -7.52 -9.25
N ASN A 119 11.66 -7.08 -9.98
CA ASN A 119 10.85 -7.95 -10.83
C ASN A 119 11.59 -8.42 -12.10
N THR A 120 10.98 -9.34 -12.86
CA THR A 120 11.44 -9.76 -14.19
C THR A 120 11.22 -8.69 -15.26
N PHE A 121 10.84 -7.48 -14.88
CA PHE A 121 10.75 -6.32 -15.75
C PHE A 121 11.50 -5.17 -15.11
N SER A 122 12.31 -4.48 -15.90
CA SER A 122 12.87 -3.17 -15.54
C SER A 122 11.97 -2.09 -16.11
N ILE A 123 11.60 -1.12 -15.29
CA ILE A 123 10.87 0.09 -15.67
C ILE A 123 11.88 1.23 -15.72
N SER A 124 11.99 1.91 -16.87
CA SER A 124 12.85 3.09 -17.05
C SER A 124 12.09 4.15 -17.86
N GLY A 125 11.59 5.19 -17.18
CA GLY A 125 10.60 6.09 -17.78
C GLY A 125 9.36 5.31 -18.19
N GLU A 126 8.80 5.64 -19.35
CA GLU A 126 7.62 4.99 -19.96
C GLU A 126 7.91 3.60 -20.56
N HIS A 127 9.15 3.11 -20.48
CA HIS A 127 9.54 1.84 -21.08
C HIS A 127 9.72 0.74 -20.04
N SER A 128 8.89 -0.29 -20.12
CA SER A 128 9.15 -1.57 -19.45
C SER A 128 9.87 -2.54 -20.39
N SER A 129 10.93 -3.16 -19.89
CA SER A 129 11.72 -4.13 -20.64
C SER A 129 11.83 -5.44 -19.89
N PRO A 130 11.62 -6.58 -20.58
CA PRO A 130 11.73 -7.88 -19.96
C PRO A 130 13.18 -8.19 -19.59
N ILE A 131 13.36 -8.65 -18.36
CA ILE A 131 14.57 -9.25 -17.86
C ILE A 131 14.45 -10.76 -18.04
N GLU A 132 15.34 -11.34 -18.86
CA GLU A 132 15.31 -12.75 -19.26
C GLU A 132 16.69 -13.39 -19.10
N ASP A 133 16.72 -14.71 -18.96
CA ASP A 133 17.91 -15.57 -18.89
C ASP A 133 18.94 -15.20 -17.80
N ARG A 134 18.54 -14.41 -16.80
CA ARG A 134 19.37 -14.07 -15.63
C ARG A 134 18.62 -14.27 -14.32
N GLU A 135 19.36 -14.62 -13.29
CA GLU A 135 18.83 -14.65 -11.92
C GLU A 135 18.79 -13.24 -11.35
N ILE A 136 17.72 -12.94 -10.61
CA ILE A 136 17.50 -11.67 -9.93
C ILE A 136 17.42 -11.97 -8.42
N PRO A 137 18.59 -12.09 -7.75
CA PRO A 137 18.66 -12.34 -6.33
C PRO A 137 18.28 -11.08 -5.54
N SER A 138 17.75 -11.28 -4.35
CA SER A 138 17.49 -10.20 -3.40
C SER A 138 17.48 -10.73 -1.98
N ASP A 139 18.12 -9.99 -1.07
CA ASP A 139 18.14 -10.31 0.36
C ASP A 139 17.03 -9.59 1.12
N ASN A 140 16.36 -8.63 0.47
CA ASN A 140 15.35 -7.76 1.06
C ASN A 140 14.31 -7.41 -0.01
N ASP A 141 13.03 -7.72 0.21
CA ASP A 141 11.99 -7.42 -0.77
C ASP A 141 10.69 -6.94 -0.14
N TRP A 142 9.92 -6.20 -0.92
CA TRP A 142 8.50 -6.02 -0.67
C TRP A 142 7.72 -7.13 -1.37
N PHE A 143 6.90 -7.85 -0.61
CA PHE A 143 5.89 -8.76 -1.14
C PHE A 143 4.52 -8.13 -1.03
N MET A 144 3.61 -8.63 -1.85
CA MET A 144 2.20 -8.34 -1.73
C MET A 144 1.40 -9.63 -1.79
N ALA A 145 0.43 -9.74 -0.91
CA ALA A 145 -0.55 -10.81 -0.91
C ALA A 145 -1.95 -10.22 -0.72
N GLY A 146 -2.94 -10.83 -1.37
CA GLY A 146 -4.30 -10.35 -1.26
C GLY A 146 -5.33 -11.44 -1.52
N ILE A 147 -6.52 -11.18 -0.99
CA ILE A 147 -7.72 -11.97 -1.22
C ILE A 147 -8.90 -11.04 -1.53
N ARG A 148 -9.71 -11.45 -2.50
CA ARG A 148 -11.00 -10.85 -2.81
C ARG A 148 -12.06 -11.94 -2.85
N ALA A 149 -13.17 -11.70 -2.18
CA ALA A 149 -14.36 -12.54 -2.24
C ALA A 149 -15.53 -11.72 -2.79
N GLU A 150 -16.26 -12.29 -3.73
CA GLU A 150 -17.38 -11.65 -4.40
C GLU A 150 -18.57 -12.59 -4.41
N ALA A 151 -19.74 -12.03 -4.08
CA ALA A 151 -21.00 -12.74 -4.10
C ALA A 151 -22.02 -11.94 -4.92
N ASN A 152 -22.67 -12.62 -5.86
CA ASN A 152 -23.87 -12.11 -6.50
C ASN A 152 -25.08 -12.67 -5.73
N LEU A 153 -25.79 -11.81 -5.02
CA LEU A 153 -26.93 -12.23 -4.20
C LEU A 153 -28.19 -12.53 -5.05
N GLY A 154 -28.14 -12.28 -6.37
CA GLY A 154 -29.22 -12.61 -7.29
C GLY A 154 -30.42 -11.68 -7.11
N ALA A 155 -31.62 -12.25 -7.08
CA ALA A 155 -32.84 -11.49 -6.86
C ALA A 155 -33.81 -12.26 -5.95
N TYR A 156 -34.55 -11.51 -5.14
CA TYR A 156 -35.52 -12.05 -4.19
C TYR A 156 -36.94 -11.70 -4.61
N GLY A 157 -37.76 -12.72 -4.87
CA GLY A 157 -39.19 -12.54 -5.14
C GLY A 157 -39.94 -12.23 -3.85
N ILE A 158 -40.66 -11.12 -3.82
CA ILE A 158 -41.52 -10.73 -2.70
C ILE A 158 -42.96 -10.86 -3.18
N SER A 159 -43.69 -11.78 -2.56
CA SER A 159 -45.13 -11.96 -2.75
C SER A 159 -45.87 -11.49 -1.50
N ILE A 160 -46.81 -10.57 -1.65
CA ILE A 160 -47.66 -10.06 -0.57
C ILE A 160 -49.11 -10.22 -1.00
N ALA A 161 -49.76 -11.31 -0.57
CA ALA A 161 -51.19 -11.59 -0.78
C ALA A 161 -51.68 -11.22 -2.20
N ASP A 162 -52.66 -10.33 -2.32
CA ASP A 162 -53.29 -9.92 -3.59
C ASP A 162 -52.44 -8.95 -4.44
N LEU A 163 -51.20 -8.64 -4.02
CA LEU A 163 -50.30 -7.82 -4.82
C LEU A 163 -49.51 -8.70 -5.81
N PRO A 164 -49.26 -8.21 -7.04
CA PRO A 164 -48.36 -8.86 -7.98
C PRO A 164 -46.99 -9.12 -7.34
N GLU A 165 -46.45 -10.31 -7.56
CA GLU A 165 -45.08 -10.63 -7.15
C GLU A 165 -44.12 -9.62 -7.80
N PHE A 166 -43.25 -9.04 -6.97
CA PHE A 166 -42.19 -8.16 -7.47
C PHE A 166 -40.82 -8.70 -7.08
N THR A 167 -39.91 -8.65 -8.04
CA THR A 167 -38.54 -9.13 -7.88
C THR A 167 -37.64 -7.99 -7.42
N LEU A 168 -37.03 -8.13 -6.25
CA LEU A 168 -36.01 -7.22 -5.74
C LEU A 168 -34.62 -7.74 -6.13
N PRO A 169 -33.91 -7.09 -7.06
CA PRO A 169 -32.50 -7.43 -7.31
C PRO A 169 -31.69 -7.15 -6.04
N LEU A 170 -30.95 -8.15 -5.59
CA LEU A 170 -30.04 -8.04 -4.47
C LEU A 170 -28.66 -7.55 -4.94
N PRO A 171 -27.90 -6.86 -4.09
CA PRO A 171 -26.61 -6.31 -4.48
C PRO A 171 -25.59 -7.42 -4.79
N ARG A 172 -24.68 -7.13 -5.71
CA ARG A 172 -23.37 -7.77 -5.73
C ARG A 172 -22.51 -7.12 -4.65
N VAL A 173 -21.83 -7.93 -3.85
CA VAL A 173 -20.96 -7.47 -2.78
C VAL A 173 -19.55 -8.02 -3.00
N GLY A 174 -18.56 -7.15 -2.89
CA GLY A 174 -17.14 -7.49 -2.89
C GLY A 174 -16.50 -7.15 -1.55
N LEU A 175 -15.63 -8.05 -1.08
CA LEU A 175 -14.75 -7.83 0.07
C LEU A 175 -13.31 -8.03 -0.40
N SER A 176 -12.43 -7.08 -0.11
CA SER A 176 -11.01 -7.20 -0.45
C SER A 176 -10.12 -6.93 0.76
N TYR A 177 -9.03 -7.68 0.82
CA TYR A 177 -7.90 -7.46 1.73
C TYR A 177 -6.63 -7.60 0.91
N VAL A 178 -5.76 -6.60 0.97
CA VAL A 178 -4.46 -6.64 0.32
C VAL A 178 -3.42 -6.10 1.27
N ASN A 179 -2.32 -6.81 1.42
CA ASN A 179 -1.23 -6.43 2.30
C ASN A 179 0.08 -6.45 1.52
N ARG A 180 0.82 -5.35 1.60
CA ARG A 180 2.20 -5.21 1.12
C ARG A 180 3.11 -5.15 2.33
N PHE A 181 4.13 -5.99 2.38
CA PHE A 181 4.99 -6.12 3.55
C PHE A 181 6.46 -6.32 3.17
N PHE A 182 7.35 -5.75 3.96
CA PHE A 182 8.78 -5.88 3.78
C PHE A 182 9.30 -7.17 4.44
N THR A 183 10.13 -7.92 3.75
CA THR A 183 10.83 -9.11 4.26
C THR A 183 12.34 -9.00 4.04
N ASN A 184 13.11 -9.62 4.92
CA ASN A 184 14.57 -9.76 4.82
C ASN A 184 15.03 -11.22 4.91
N TYR A 185 14.10 -12.16 4.67
CA TYR A 185 14.29 -13.61 4.68
C TYR A 185 15.00 -14.22 5.91
N ASP A 186 15.13 -13.44 6.99
CA ASP A 186 15.72 -13.83 8.27
C ASP A 186 14.62 -14.24 9.25
N LEU A 187 14.58 -15.54 9.59
CA LEU A 187 13.59 -16.12 10.49
C LEU A 187 13.69 -15.60 11.93
N THR A 188 14.85 -15.07 12.34
CA THR A 188 15.01 -14.52 13.69
C THR A 188 14.28 -13.19 13.87
N ARG A 189 13.89 -12.55 12.76
CA ARG A 189 13.32 -11.20 12.73
C ARG A 189 11.82 -11.17 12.49
N SER A 190 11.20 -12.30 12.12
CA SER A 190 9.76 -12.37 11.84
C SER A 190 9.08 -13.51 12.60
N HIS A 191 8.04 -13.18 13.36
CA HIS A 191 7.13 -14.14 14.00
C HIS A 191 5.83 -14.31 13.21
N ASN A 192 5.55 -13.42 12.25
CA ASN A 192 4.38 -13.46 11.39
C ASN A 192 4.82 -13.05 9.97
N PRO A 193 4.73 -13.94 8.97
CA PRO A 193 5.21 -13.65 7.61
C PRO A 193 4.43 -12.54 6.90
N LEU A 194 3.22 -12.22 7.34
CA LEU A 194 2.40 -11.11 6.80
C LEU A 194 2.60 -9.80 7.57
N ARG A 195 3.47 -9.81 8.58
CA ARG A 195 3.84 -8.61 9.33
C ARG A 195 5.26 -8.27 8.93
N GLY A 196 5.42 -7.15 8.23
CA GLY A 196 6.72 -6.79 7.70
C GLY A 196 7.77 -6.61 8.79
N VAL A 197 9.03 -6.68 8.41
CA VAL A 197 10.17 -6.49 9.32
C VAL A 197 10.82 -5.13 9.07
N THR A 198 11.79 -4.77 9.90
CA THR A 198 12.65 -3.60 9.68
C THR A 198 14.11 -4.02 9.54
N ILE A 199 14.90 -3.20 8.87
CA ILE A 199 16.36 -3.32 8.85
C ILE A 199 16.89 -2.62 10.09
N ASN A 200 17.79 -3.28 10.85
CA ASN A 200 18.41 -2.70 12.03
C ASN A 200 19.41 -1.60 11.64
N ASN A 201 18.90 -0.40 11.35
CA ASN A 201 19.67 0.76 10.91
C ASN A 201 19.05 2.06 11.47
N PRO A 202 19.10 2.27 12.79
CA PRO A 202 18.54 3.45 13.42
C PRO A 202 19.32 4.72 13.10
N PRO A 203 18.61 5.83 12.80
CA PRO A 203 19.25 7.07 12.38
C PRO A 203 20.00 7.70 13.54
N THR A 204 21.12 8.35 13.24
CA THR A 204 21.85 9.18 14.20
C THR A 204 21.26 10.59 14.30
N GLU A 205 20.43 10.99 13.33
CA GLU A 205 19.84 12.31 13.24
C GLU A 205 18.46 12.26 12.58
N ILE A 206 17.56 13.12 13.04
CA ILE A 206 16.24 13.31 12.44
C ILE A 206 16.05 14.78 12.11
N PHE A 207 15.61 15.05 10.89
CA PHE A 207 15.28 16.35 10.37
C PHE A 207 13.76 16.48 10.30
N LEU A 208 13.21 17.54 10.88
CA LEU A 208 11.79 17.85 10.87
C LEU A 208 11.59 19.18 10.16
N ARG A 209 10.98 19.14 8.97
CA ARG A 209 10.75 20.29 8.11
C ARG A 209 9.30 20.76 8.18
N PHE A 210 9.13 22.08 8.14
CA PHE A 210 7.84 22.74 8.14
C PHE A 210 7.71 23.62 6.90
N ARG A 211 6.58 23.48 6.20
CA ARG A 211 6.25 24.24 4.97
C ARG A 211 4.79 24.68 4.95
N ASP A 212 4.49 25.57 4.03
CA ASP A 212 3.12 25.88 3.61
C ASP A 212 2.52 24.68 2.83
N ALA A 213 1.27 24.32 3.11
CA ALA A 213 0.57 23.28 2.34
C ALA A 213 -0.11 23.82 1.08
N SER A 214 -0.38 25.13 1.02
CA SER A 214 -0.91 25.83 -0.15
C SER A 214 -0.05 27.06 -0.46
N PRO A 215 1.19 26.86 -0.98
CA PRO A 215 2.16 27.93 -1.19
C PRO A 215 1.64 29.16 -1.98
N GLU A 216 0.67 28.95 -2.85
CA GLU A 216 0.05 29.97 -3.69
C GLU A 216 -0.84 30.97 -2.92
N ASN A 217 -1.33 30.61 -1.73
CA ASN A 217 -2.30 31.41 -0.98
C ASN A 217 -1.70 32.09 0.28
N GLY A 218 -0.47 31.72 0.66
CA GLY A 218 0.20 32.19 1.86
C GLY A 218 -0.47 31.75 3.17
N GLY A 219 0.14 32.12 4.30
CA GLY A 219 -0.36 31.72 5.62
C GLY A 219 -0.04 30.27 5.98
N GLY A 220 1.13 29.80 5.58
CA GLY A 220 1.62 28.45 5.84
C GLY A 220 1.92 28.14 7.30
N ALA A 221 2.70 27.06 7.52
CA ALA A 221 2.96 26.52 8.86
C ALA A 221 3.40 27.58 9.87
N LYS A 222 2.70 27.66 11.01
CA LYS A 222 3.10 28.44 12.19
C LYS A 222 3.33 27.52 13.38
N VAL A 223 4.59 27.40 13.80
CA VAL A 223 5.04 26.46 14.84
C VAL A 223 5.37 27.22 16.12
N PHE A 224 4.73 26.83 17.22
CA PHE A 224 4.92 27.42 18.56
C PHE A 224 5.88 26.58 19.41
N GLY A 225 5.90 25.27 19.21
CA GLY A 225 6.87 24.43 19.91
C GLY A 225 6.95 23.00 19.39
N VAL A 226 8.10 22.38 19.60
CA VAL A 226 8.37 20.98 19.27
C VAL A 226 9.03 20.31 20.46
N LYS A 227 8.41 19.23 20.94
CA LYS A 227 8.98 18.33 21.93
C LYS A 227 9.33 17.00 21.28
N VAL A 228 10.51 16.48 21.59
CA VAL A 228 10.97 15.17 21.12
C VAL A 228 11.25 14.30 22.33
N PHE A 229 10.56 13.17 22.37
CA PHE A 229 10.70 12.17 23.41
C PHE A 229 11.42 10.95 22.86
N MET A 230 12.48 10.49 23.51
CA MET A 230 13.17 9.24 23.22
C MET A 230 12.92 8.28 24.37
N ASP A 231 12.27 7.14 24.12
CA ASP A 231 11.80 6.20 25.14
C ASP A 231 11.01 6.86 26.30
N SER A 232 10.22 7.88 25.96
CA SER A 232 9.41 8.70 26.88
C SER A 232 10.19 9.73 27.70
N THR A 233 11.51 9.80 27.56
CA THR A 233 12.34 10.88 28.12
C THR A 233 12.31 12.09 27.19
N LEU A 234 12.03 13.28 27.74
CA LEU A 234 12.05 14.52 26.97
C LEU A 234 13.50 14.94 26.69
N GLU A 235 13.95 14.75 25.45
CA GLU A 235 15.32 15.08 25.03
C GLU A 235 15.42 16.49 24.44
N TYR A 236 14.40 16.89 23.68
CA TYR A 236 14.34 18.22 23.07
C TYR A 236 13.04 18.93 23.41
N ASN A 237 13.15 20.21 23.74
CA ASN A 237 12.03 21.12 23.95
C ASN A 237 12.36 22.45 23.27
N VAL A 238 11.87 22.61 22.05
CA VAL A 238 12.11 23.76 21.17
C VAL A 238 10.90 24.67 21.23
N THR A 239 11.12 25.96 21.49
CA THR A 239 10.10 27.00 21.34
C THR A 239 10.31 27.69 20.00
N GLY A 240 9.25 27.81 19.20
CA GLY A 240 9.30 28.49 17.91
C GLY A 240 9.79 29.92 18.06
N GLY A 241 10.74 30.32 17.22
CA GLY A 241 11.35 31.65 17.26
C GLY A 241 12.40 31.86 18.37
N ARG A 242 12.59 30.89 19.27
CA ARG A 242 13.63 30.87 20.32
C ARG A 242 14.46 29.59 20.28
N GLU A 243 14.85 29.17 19.08
CA GLU A 243 15.62 27.94 18.90
C GLU A 243 17.03 28.05 19.47
N ARG A 244 17.53 26.96 20.07
CA ARG A 244 18.93 26.88 20.52
C ARG A 244 19.87 26.81 19.30
N PRO A 245 21.10 27.36 19.39
CA PRO A 245 22.11 27.19 18.35
C PRO A 245 22.31 25.72 17.98
N GLY A 246 22.44 25.42 16.68
CA GLY A 246 22.70 24.08 16.17
C GLY A 246 21.48 23.19 15.89
N ILE A 247 20.28 23.58 16.35
CA ILE A 247 19.02 22.84 16.07
C ILE A 247 18.37 23.33 14.77
N LEU A 248 18.26 24.65 14.60
CA LEU A 248 17.59 25.25 13.46
C LEU A 248 18.50 25.29 12.24
N LEU A 249 18.01 24.76 11.14
CA LEU A 249 18.48 25.00 9.78
C LEU A 249 17.46 25.94 9.12
N PRO A 250 17.70 27.26 9.16
CA PRO A 250 16.75 28.21 8.61
C PRO A 250 16.83 28.17 7.09
N HIS A 251 15.66 28.13 6.47
CA HIS A 251 15.42 28.58 5.11
C HIS A 251 14.26 29.58 5.19
N ASP A 252 13.96 30.31 4.13
CA ASP A 252 12.99 31.43 4.07
C ASP A 252 11.81 31.30 5.05
N SER A 253 12.00 31.82 6.27
CA SER A 253 11.11 31.66 7.41
C SER A 253 11.12 32.91 8.28
N VAL A 254 9.97 33.21 8.84
CA VAL A 254 9.75 34.38 9.69
C VAL A 254 9.67 33.92 11.14
N ARG A 255 10.22 34.70 12.08
CA ARG A 255 10.10 34.42 13.51
C ARG A 255 9.51 35.60 14.25
N ASN A 256 8.79 35.30 15.32
CA ASN A 256 8.49 36.26 16.39
C ASN A 256 8.93 35.65 17.74
N MET A 257 8.53 36.26 18.85
CA MET A 257 8.96 35.82 20.18
C MET A 257 8.37 34.48 20.63
N GLU A 258 7.34 33.97 19.96
CA GLU A 258 6.54 32.81 20.40
C GLU A 258 6.41 31.72 19.33
N SER A 259 6.77 32.02 18.09
CA SER A 259 6.56 31.12 16.95
C SER A 259 7.55 31.37 15.82
N ARG A 260 7.70 30.34 14.99
CA ARG A 260 8.35 30.41 13.68
C ARG A 260 7.36 29.99 12.61
N SER A 261 7.33 30.74 11.51
CA SER A 261 6.44 30.50 10.39
C SER A 261 7.19 30.30 9.08
N ALA A 262 6.62 29.48 8.22
CA ALA A 262 7.00 29.33 6.81
C ALA A 262 5.77 29.64 5.97
N ASN A 263 5.92 30.49 4.95
CA ASN A 263 4.85 30.89 4.04
C ASN A 263 5.32 30.69 2.60
N SER A 264 4.38 30.50 1.68
CA SER A 264 4.69 30.33 0.27
C SER A 264 5.69 29.18 0.06
N GLU A 265 6.68 29.34 -0.81
CA GLU A 265 7.72 28.32 -1.03
C GLU A 265 8.73 28.18 0.13
N GLY A 266 8.63 29.05 1.14
CA GLY A 266 9.53 29.04 2.28
C GLY A 266 9.40 27.78 3.14
N PHE A 267 10.47 27.47 3.87
CA PHE A 267 10.49 26.35 4.81
C PHE A 267 11.51 26.56 5.91
N PHE A 268 11.46 25.78 6.98
CA PHE A 268 12.59 25.66 7.91
C PHE A 268 12.67 24.24 8.43
N THR A 269 13.85 23.84 8.89
CA THR A 269 14.10 22.47 9.37
C THR A 269 14.72 22.50 10.76
N TYR A 270 14.23 21.64 11.64
CA TYR A 270 14.88 21.33 12.91
C TYR A 270 15.65 20.02 12.79
N ARG A 271 16.90 20.02 13.28
CA ARG A 271 17.78 18.85 13.35
C ARG A 271 17.86 18.37 14.79
N PHE A 272 17.55 17.10 15.01
CA PHE A 272 17.62 16.43 16.30
C PHE A 272 18.64 15.30 16.23
N PHE A 273 19.68 15.35 17.07
CA PHE A 273 20.64 14.26 17.20
C PHE A 273 20.06 13.15 18.06
N VAL A 274 20.26 11.91 17.64
CA VAL A 274 19.80 10.69 18.29
C VAL A 274 21.05 9.93 18.77
N PHE A 275 21.51 10.27 19.98
CA PHE A 275 22.65 9.60 20.60
C PHE A 275 22.24 8.19 21.04
N ASN A 276 23.14 7.21 20.86
CA ASN A 276 22.89 5.80 21.18
C ASN A 276 21.60 5.26 20.51
N SER A 277 21.42 5.57 19.23
CA SER A 277 20.20 5.22 18.47
C SER A 277 19.87 3.72 18.46
N GLN A 278 20.84 2.84 18.69
CA GLN A 278 20.63 1.40 18.82
C GLN A 278 19.91 0.99 20.11
N ASP A 279 19.98 1.81 21.16
CA ASP A 279 19.39 1.52 22.47
C ASP A 279 17.97 2.11 22.61
N ILE A 280 17.62 3.07 21.76
CA ILE A 280 16.32 3.74 21.75
C ILE A 280 15.30 2.86 21.04
N LYS A 281 14.13 2.65 21.64
CA LYS A 281 13.05 1.86 21.03
C LYS A 281 11.99 2.73 20.37
N ASN A 282 11.90 3.99 20.75
CA ASN A 282 10.82 4.87 20.34
C ASN A 282 11.27 6.33 20.28
N ILE A 283 10.91 7.02 19.20
CA ILE A 283 11.01 8.48 19.12
C ILE A 283 9.62 9.05 18.82
N GLN A 284 9.12 9.89 19.72
CA GLN A 284 7.83 10.56 19.58
C GLN A 284 8.02 12.06 19.46
N PHE A 285 7.31 12.65 18.50
CA PHE A 285 7.22 14.10 18.31
C PHE A 285 5.89 14.61 18.87
N GLU A 286 5.93 15.72 19.59
CA GLU A 286 4.75 16.54 19.91
C GLU A 286 4.97 17.96 19.41
N ILE A 287 4.09 18.43 18.54
CA ILE A 287 4.24 19.69 17.81
C ILE A 287 3.03 20.57 18.08
N ASP A 288 3.22 21.73 18.71
CA ASP A 288 2.21 22.79 18.80
C ASP A 288 2.29 23.66 17.53
N ILE A 289 1.29 23.51 16.67
CA ILE A 289 1.27 24.07 15.31
C ILE A 289 -0.13 24.55 14.94
N ALA A 290 -0.17 25.57 14.10
CA ALA A 290 -1.38 26.13 13.51
C ALA A 290 -1.17 26.47 12.03
N ASN A 291 -2.24 26.94 11.41
CA ASN A 291 -2.36 27.36 10.01
C ASN A 291 -2.25 26.20 9.00
N ASP A 292 -1.94 26.52 7.74
CA ASP A 292 -1.86 25.58 6.64
C ASP A 292 -0.47 24.95 6.55
N TYR A 293 -0.25 23.91 7.33
CA TYR A 293 1.07 23.31 7.50
C TYR A 293 1.25 22.01 6.72
N LEU A 294 2.48 21.80 6.23
CA LEU A 294 3.07 20.48 5.99
C LEU A 294 4.20 20.26 6.99
N VAL A 295 4.24 19.07 7.59
CA VAL A 295 5.33 18.60 8.44
C VAL A 295 5.93 17.37 7.82
N GLU A 296 7.22 17.44 7.50
CA GLU A 296 7.94 16.37 6.84
C GLU A 296 9.13 15.91 7.70
N ILE A 297 9.46 14.63 7.65
CA ILE A 297 10.56 14.01 8.39
C ILE A 297 11.62 13.45 7.44
N SER A 298 12.89 13.50 7.82
CA SER A 298 13.99 12.93 7.05
C SER A 298 15.10 12.45 7.99
N THR A 299 15.90 11.49 7.54
CA THR A 299 17.10 11.03 8.26
C THR A 299 18.41 11.47 7.58
N ASP A 300 18.33 12.13 6.42
CA ASP A 300 19.48 12.54 5.61
C ASP A 300 19.42 13.99 5.11
N ASN A 301 18.38 14.74 5.51
CA ASN A 301 18.10 16.11 5.09
C ASN A 301 17.97 16.30 3.58
N LYS A 302 17.68 15.23 2.84
CA LYS A 302 17.45 15.25 1.39
C LYS A 302 16.12 14.61 1.06
N ASN A 303 15.87 13.47 1.67
CA ASN A 303 14.71 12.64 1.45
C ASN A 303 13.67 12.87 2.54
N PHE A 304 12.75 13.81 2.29
CA PHE A 304 11.67 14.16 3.21
C PHE A 304 10.40 13.34 2.98
N GLN A 305 9.77 12.95 4.07
CA GLN A 305 8.54 12.18 4.12
C GLN A 305 7.44 12.95 4.86
N LEU A 306 6.25 13.13 4.27
CA LEU A 306 5.16 13.86 4.91
C LEU A 306 4.59 13.07 6.10
N GLU A 307 4.54 13.68 7.27
CA GLU A 307 3.98 13.07 8.49
C GLU A 307 2.67 13.73 8.92
N LEU A 308 2.54 15.05 8.72
CA LEU A 308 1.33 15.78 9.07
C LEU A 308 1.01 16.82 8.01
N SER A 309 -0.28 17.01 7.77
CA SER A 309 -0.81 18.11 6.95
C SER A 309 -2.03 18.72 7.64
N ALA A 310 -2.26 20.02 7.44
CA ALA A 310 -3.48 20.70 7.82
C ALA A 310 -4.68 20.23 6.95
N LYS A 311 -5.90 20.46 7.43
CA LYS A 311 -7.11 20.18 6.65
C LYS A 311 -7.64 21.49 6.09
N GLY A 312 -7.39 21.71 4.80
CA GLY A 312 -7.74 22.95 4.11
C GLY A 312 -6.78 24.09 4.43
N ASN A 313 -6.94 25.19 3.69
CA ASN A 313 -6.08 26.37 3.77
C ASN A 313 -6.53 27.32 4.90
N ILE A 314 -6.01 27.10 6.11
CA ILE A 314 -6.34 27.88 7.32
C ILE A 314 -5.20 28.86 7.61
N THR A 315 -5.50 30.15 7.78
CA THR A 315 -4.46 31.19 7.94
C THR A 315 -4.58 32.02 9.24
N ASP A 316 -5.63 31.79 10.02
CA ASP A 316 -6.03 32.59 11.18
C ASP A 316 -5.76 31.93 12.55
N GLU A 317 -4.99 30.83 12.56
CA GLU A 317 -4.62 30.05 13.73
C GLU A 317 -5.79 29.33 14.44
N SER A 318 -7.00 29.32 13.85
CA SER A 318 -8.19 28.67 14.42
C SER A 318 -8.02 27.16 14.63
N ASN A 319 -7.05 26.54 13.94
CA ASN A 319 -6.73 25.12 14.03
C ASN A 319 -5.55 24.79 14.96
N ARG A 320 -5.04 25.76 15.75
CA ARG A 320 -3.89 25.55 16.64
C ARG A 320 -4.13 24.39 17.58
N ARG A 321 -3.22 23.42 17.56
CA ARG A 321 -3.28 22.23 18.43
C ARG A 321 -1.94 21.53 18.51
N THR A 322 -1.77 20.75 19.57
CA THR A 322 -0.67 19.78 19.65
C THR A 322 -0.97 18.56 18.78
N ARG A 323 -0.09 18.27 17.83
CA ARG A 323 -0.07 17.06 17.02
C ARG A 323 0.99 16.11 17.54
N LYS A 324 0.71 14.80 17.53
CA LYS A 324 1.65 13.78 17.98
C LYS A 324 1.83 12.72 16.90
N PHE A 325 3.05 12.28 16.68
CA PHE A 325 3.36 11.12 15.85
C PHE A 325 4.65 10.45 16.33
N HIS A 326 4.89 9.24 15.86
CA HIS A 326 6.09 8.48 16.16
C HIS A 326 6.94 8.32 14.90
N TYR A 327 8.25 8.48 15.04
CA TYR A 327 9.16 8.16 13.96
C TYR A 327 9.32 6.64 13.83
N GLY A 328 9.29 6.17 12.59
CA GLY A 328 9.61 4.80 12.22
C GLY A 328 9.71 4.66 10.71
N VAL A 329 10.29 3.55 10.26
CA VAL A 329 10.32 3.16 8.86
C VAL A 329 9.12 2.29 8.54
N LEU A 330 8.58 2.43 7.34
CA LEU A 330 7.46 1.63 6.87
C LEU A 330 7.83 0.14 6.87
N THR A 331 6.95 -0.69 7.42
CA THR A 331 7.15 -2.15 7.50
C THR A 331 6.07 -2.91 6.73
N ASP A 332 4.83 -2.45 6.83
CA ASP A 332 3.71 -3.02 6.10
C ASP A 332 2.65 -1.95 5.82
N GLU A 333 1.87 -2.19 4.76
CA GLU A 333 0.74 -1.41 4.33
C GLU A 333 -0.41 -2.36 3.97
N THR A 334 -1.63 -1.99 4.29
CA THR A 334 -2.81 -2.83 4.06
C THR A 334 -3.96 -2.00 3.52
N THR A 335 -4.65 -2.51 2.51
CA THR A 335 -5.96 -2.03 2.08
C THR A 335 -7.04 -3.05 2.41
N LEU A 336 -8.18 -2.55 2.89
CA LEU A 336 -9.38 -3.31 3.23
C LEU A 336 -10.55 -2.62 2.54
N GLY A 337 -11.32 -3.36 1.73
CA GLY A 337 -12.39 -2.77 0.92
C GLY A 337 -13.70 -3.52 1.01
N ILE A 338 -14.78 -2.76 0.90
CA ILE A 338 -16.13 -3.25 0.67
C ILE A 338 -16.70 -2.48 -0.51
N ASP A 339 -17.13 -3.18 -1.55
CA ASP A 339 -17.83 -2.63 -2.69
C ASP A 339 -19.20 -3.27 -2.88
N ILE A 340 -20.15 -2.45 -3.33
CA ILE A 340 -21.53 -2.82 -3.56
C ILE A 340 -21.94 -2.31 -4.94
N GLN A 341 -22.56 -3.19 -5.72
CA GLN A 341 -23.20 -2.84 -6.98
C GLN A 341 -24.65 -3.34 -6.98
N THR A 342 -25.62 -2.47 -7.26
CA THR A 342 -27.04 -2.85 -7.32
C THR A 342 -27.82 -1.98 -8.29
N THR A 343 -29.00 -2.46 -8.68
CA THR A 343 -29.96 -1.71 -9.50
C THR A 343 -31.26 -1.58 -8.74
N LEU A 344 -31.63 -0.39 -8.27
CA LEU A 344 -32.88 -0.16 -7.56
C LEU A 344 -33.79 0.79 -8.34
N LYS A 345 -34.98 0.31 -8.73
CA LYS A 345 -36.00 1.10 -9.46
C LYS A 345 -35.46 1.79 -10.72
N GLY A 346 -34.50 1.19 -11.42
CA GLY A 346 -33.86 1.74 -12.62
C GLY A 346 -32.68 2.68 -12.37
N PHE A 347 -32.29 2.89 -11.10
CA PHE A 347 -31.00 3.51 -10.75
C PHE A 347 -29.94 2.42 -10.59
N SER A 348 -28.84 2.52 -11.33
CA SER A 348 -27.63 1.77 -11.05
C SER A 348 -26.84 2.50 -9.97
N VAL A 349 -26.48 1.79 -8.91
CA VAL A 349 -25.73 2.33 -7.78
C VAL A 349 -24.47 1.49 -7.61
N THR A 350 -23.33 2.16 -7.61
CA THR A 350 -22.04 1.58 -7.24
C THR A 350 -21.48 2.36 -6.08
N ALA A 351 -21.08 1.68 -5.02
CA ALA A 351 -20.43 2.32 -3.88
C ALA A 351 -19.25 1.49 -3.42
N GLU A 352 -18.18 2.16 -3.00
CA GLU A 352 -17.01 1.51 -2.40
C GLU A 352 -16.59 2.29 -1.17
N ARG A 353 -16.18 1.56 -0.14
CA ARG A 353 -15.46 2.12 1.00
C ARG A 353 -14.22 1.28 1.25
N SER A 354 -13.09 1.95 1.41
CA SER A 354 -11.82 1.33 1.70
C SER A 354 -11.10 2.00 2.86
N TRP A 355 -10.32 1.21 3.58
CA TRP A 355 -9.40 1.64 4.63
C TRP A 355 -7.99 1.29 4.21
N TYR A 356 -7.10 2.26 4.31
CA TYR A 356 -5.66 2.08 4.15
C TYR A 356 -5.01 2.19 5.52
N ILE A 357 -4.19 1.21 5.86
CA ILE A 357 -3.48 1.09 7.13
C ILE A 357 -2.00 1.01 6.81
N ASN A 358 -1.20 1.92 7.37
CA ASN A 358 0.25 1.81 7.29
C ASN A 358 0.81 1.46 8.67
N THR A 359 1.87 0.67 8.71
CA THR A 359 2.57 0.31 9.94
C THR A 359 4.03 0.69 9.83
N LYS A 360 4.46 1.57 10.75
CA LYS A 360 5.84 1.97 10.91
C LYS A 360 6.46 1.29 12.12
N GLN A 361 7.77 1.06 12.08
CA GLN A 361 8.55 0.55 13.20
C GLN A 361 9.81 1.39 13.37
N TYR A 362 10.18 1.76 14.60
CA TYR A 362 11.52 2.29 14.84
C TYR A 362 12.55 1.26 14.38
N PRO A 363 13.56 1.61 13.57
CA PRO A 363 14.42 0.67 12.81
C PRO A 363 15.43 -0.13 13.66
N ILE A 364 14.94 -0.77 14.71
CA ILE A 364 15.58 -1.85 15.46
C ILE A 364 14.57 -2.98 15.65
N LEU A 365 15.05 -4.20 15.90
CA LEU A 365 14.19 -5.39 16.00
C LEU A 365 13.10 -5.29 17.06
N LYS A 366 13.40 -4.66 18.20
CA LYS A 366 12.48 -4.45 19.33
C LYS A 366 11.90 -3.03 19.37
N GLY A 367 11.99 -2.30 18.27
CA GLY A 367 11.48 -0.94 18.14
C GLY A 367 9.96 -0.89 18.28
N LYS A 368 9.44 0.24 18.76
CA LYS A 368 8.00 0.47 18.85
C LYS A 368 7.41 0.45 17.44
N ARG A 369 6.30 -0.29 17.29
CA ARG A 369 5.47 -0.28 16.09
C ARG A 369 4.26 0.61 16.31
N THR A 370 3.92 1.39 15.30
CA THR A 370 2.74 2.23 15.26
C THR A 370 2.02 2.03 13.95
N SER A 371 0.70 2.03 13.99
CA SER A 371 -0.11 1.93 12.78
C SER A 371 -1.11 3.07 12.74
N ASP A 372 -1.22 3.69 11.57
CA ASP A 372 -2.22 4.72 11.30
C ASP A 372 -3.19 4.22 10.23
N SER A 373 -4.45 4.66 10.31
CA SER A 373 -5.48 4.27 9.37
C SER A 373 -6.24 5.49 8.84
N VAL A 374 -6.45 5.50 7.53
CA VAL A 374 -7.23 6.48 6.79
C VAL A 374 -8.19 5.77 5.85
N SER A 375 -9.19 6.48 5.33
CA SER A 375 -10.23 5.86 4.50
C SER A 375 -10.59 6.70 3.29
N ALA A 376 -11.00 6.05 2.22
CA ALA A 376 -11.66 6.65 1.07
C ALA A 376 -13.00 5.95 0.80
N TRP A 377 -13.92 6.67 0.18
CA TRP A 377 -15.16 6.11 -0.30
C TRP A 377 -15.73 6.93 -1.45
N PHE A 378 -16.51 6.27 -2.30
CA PHE A 378 -17.29 6.91 -3.34
C PHE A 378 -18.68 6.30 -3.44
N ILE A 379 -19.59 7.06 -4.04
CA ILE A 379 -20.87 6.59 -4.53
C ILE A 379 -21.10 7.16 -5.94
N ASP A 380 -21.39 6.28 -6.88
CA ASP A 380 -21.84 6.60 -8.23
C ASP A 380 -23.31 6.15 -8.36
N VAL A 381 -24.15 7.05 -8.83
CA VAL A 381 -25.54 6.76 -9.16
C VAL A 381 -25.80 7.22 -10.59
N ASN A 382 -26.32 6.33 -11.42
CA ASN A 382 -26.75 6.67 -12.77
C ASN A 382 -28.09 6.07 -13.16
N ARG A 383 -28.80 6.76 -14.06
CA ARG A 383 -30.10 6.34 -14.60
C ARG A 383 -30.38 6.99 -15.95
N ASN A 384 -31.00 6.21 -16.84
CA ASN A 384 -31.55 6.69 -18.10
C ASN A 384 -33.03 7.03 -17.95
N PHE A 385 -33.41 8.21 -18.43
CA PHE A 385 -34.77 8.75 -18.51
C PHE A 385 -35.11 9.01 -19.97
N GLY A 386 -35.40 7.95 -20.73
CA GLY A 386 -35.59 8.04 -22.18
C GLY A 386 -34.29 8.51 -22.87
N PRO A 387 -34.28 9.65 -23.59
CA PRO A 387 -33.07 10.16 -24.25
C PRO A 387 -32.08 10.86 -23.29
N ILE A 388 -32.45 11.10 -22.03
CA ILE A 388 -31.61 11.81 -21.06
C ILE A 388 -30.92 10.80 -20.13
N ALA A 389 -29.61 10.85 -20.04
CA ALA A 389 -28.83 10.13 -19.04
C ALA A 389 -28.46 11.07 -17.88
N TRP A 390 -28.72 10.63 -16.65
CA TRP A 390 -28.27 11.30 -15.43
C TRP A 390 -27.23 10.45 -14.73
N ARG A 391 -26.10 11.05 -14.36
CA ARG A 391 -25.03 10.44 -13.57
C ARG A 391 -24.57 11.42 -12.51
N SER A 392 -24.37 10.95 -11.29
CA SER A 392 -23.85 11.71 -10.18
C SER A 392 -22.82 10.88 -9.45
N GLU A 393 -21.65 11.46 -9.18
CA GLU A 393 -20.60 10.87 -8.38
C GLU A 393 -20.33 11.75 -7.16
N TYR A 394 -20.13 11.13 -6.00
CA TYR A 394 -19.61 11.82 -4.83
C TYR A 394 -18.50 10.98 -4.21
N THR A 395 -17.31 11.57 -4.14
CA THR A 395 -16.08 10.90 -3.74
C THR A 395 -15.43 11.66 -2.60
N ARG A 396 -14.95 10.93 -1.58
CA ARG A 396 -14.17 11.47 -0.47
C ARG A 396 -12.94 10.61 -0.23
N ILE A 397 -11.77 11.23 -0.35
CA ILE A 397 -10.47 10.63 -0.08
C ILE A 397 -9.86 11.37 1.11
N ALA A 398 -9.49 10.66 2.18
CA ALA A 398 -8.81 11.28 3.30
C ALA A 398 -7.38 11.71 2.92
N PRO A 399 -6.83 12.79 3.49
CA PRO A 399 -5.40 13.07 3.38
C PRO A 399 -4.61 11.83 3.82
N PHE A 400 -3.51 11.50 3.14
CA PHE A 400 -2.73 10.26 3.33
C PHE A 400 -3.36 8.98 2.79
N TYR A 401 -4.59 9.04 2.29
CA TYR A 401 -5.13 8.02 1.41
C TYR A 401 -4.71 8.41 0.00
N GLY A 402 -3.90 7.60 -0.67
CA GLY A 402 -3.47 7.91 -2.04
C GLY A 402 -2.13 8.65 -2.15
N THR A 403 -1.81 9.54 -1.20
CA THR A 403 -0.77 10.55 -1.42
C THR A 403 0.65 9.98 -1.34
N ALA A 404 1.35 10.05 -2.46
CA ALA A 404 2.75 9.72 -2.62
C ALA A 404 3.62 10.59 -1.71
N ILE A 405 4.29 9.94 -0.78
CA ILE A 405 5.42 10.52 -0.08
C ILE A 405 6.65 10.00 -0.81
N LYS A 406 7.08 10.74 -1.84
CA LYS A 406 8.16 10.37 -2.80
C LYS A 406 7.82 9.21 -3.73
N GLY A 407 6.76 9.36 -4.53
CA GLY A 407 6.46 8.45 -5.64
C GLY A 407 5.83 7.10 -5.27
N GLU A 408 5.80 6.69 -4.00
CA GLU A 408 5.16 5.43 -3.62
C GLU A 408 4.53 5.48 -2.23
N ALA A 409 3.19 5.42 -2.16
CA ALA A 409 2.50 5.05 -0.91
C ALA A 409 1.12 4.43 -1.18
N VAL A 410 0.42 4.86 -2.24
CA VAL A 410 -0.73 4.13 -2.81
C VAL A 410 -0.59 3.83 -4.31
N SER A 411 0.39 4.41 -5.02
CA SER A 411 0.89 3.82 -6.28
C SER A 411 1.41 2.39 -6.09
N SER A 412 1.75 2.03 -4.86
CA SER A 412 2.15 0.64 -4.55
C SER A 412 1.00 -0.35 -4.65
N PHE A 413 -0.26 0.08 -4.64
CA PHE A 413 -1.44 -0.76 -4.85
C PHE A 413 -2.28 -0.34 -6.05
N ILE A 414 -2.30 0.93 -6.42
CA ILE A 414 -3.13 1.52 -7.47
C ILE A 414 -2.18 2.28 -8.40
N ASP A 415 -1.77 1.64 -9.49
CA ASP A 415 -1.04 2.31 -10.57
C ASP A 415 -2.00 3.30 -11.26
N ASP A 416 -1.50 4.48 -11.64
CA ASP A 416 -2.25 5.35 -12.54
C ASP A 416 -2.08 4.83 -13.96
N ASN A 417 -3.21 4.64 -14.61
CA ASN A 417 -3.29 4.17 -15.97
C ASN A 417 -4.66 4.61 -16.46
N ASP A 418 -4.70 5.85 -16.92
CA ASP A 418 -5.89 6.45 -17.50
C ASP A 418 -6.03 6.13 -19.00
N ASP A 419 -5.03 5.50 -19.63
CA ASP A 419 -5.02 5.14 -21.05
C ASP A 419 -5.26 3.63 -21.36
N GLU A 420 -5.41 2.82 -20.31
CA GLU A 420 -5.58 1.36 -20.33
C GLU A 420 -4.46 0.60 -21.05
N ASP A 421 -3.26 1.18 -21.14
CA ASP A 421 -2.11 0.52 -21.73
C ASP A 421 -1.44 -0.43 -20.71
N PRO A 422 -0.63 -1.43 -21.14
CA PRO A 422 -0.07 -2.41 -20.21
C PRO A 422 1.10 -1.87 -19.36
N TYR A 423 1.40 -0.58 -19.42
CA TYR A 423 2.50 0.10 -18.76
C TYR A 423 1.96 1.18 -17.82
N ALA A 424 2.63 1.36 -16.68
CA ALA A 424 2.30 2.44 -15.78
C ALA A 424 2.76 3.76 -16.39
N ASP A 425 1.89 4.76 -16.38
CA ASP A 425 2.31 6.14 -16.53
C ASP A 425 3.13 6.55 -15.29
N SER A 426 4.12 7.43 -15.49
CA SER A 426 5.14 7.74 -14.47
C SER A 426 4.82 8.96 -13.62
#